data_AF-A0AB39WGK4-F1
#
_entry.id   AF-A0AB39WGK4-F1
#
_cell.length_a   1.000
_cell.length_b   1.000
_cell.length_c   1.000
_cell.angle_alpha   90.00
_cell.angle_beta   90.00
_cell.angle_gamma   90.00
#
_symmetry.space_group_name_H-M   'P 1'
#
loop_
_entity.id
_entity.type
_entity.pdbx_description
1 polymer ?
#
loop_
_entity_poly.entity_id
_entity_poly.type
_entity_poly.pdbx_seq_one_letter_code
_entity_poly.pdbx_strand_id
1 'polypeptide(L)'
;MENVLENNITGHIGTQKYFCTITWRNGKLIMDEPDSIEGKDLGPDPYSTLLASLAGCTLSTLRMYIDRKGWDIPEINVSLNFYQENDPELTTTISRSISFSKDIEEDIKKRLLIIAEKCPVSKILKNNIIINTTL
;
A
#
# COMPACT_ATOMS: atom_id res chain seq x y z
N MET A 1 -17.50 19.12 1.62
CA MET A 1 -16.31 18.25 1.56
C MET A 1 -16.45 17.25 2.68
N GLU A 2 -16.31 15.97 2.38
CA GLU A 2 -16.48 14.89 3.36
C GLU A 2 -15.18 14.10 3.45
N ASN A 3 -14.78 13.75 4.68
CA ASN A 3 -13.58 12.95 4.91
C ASN A 3 -13.85 11.50 4.49
N VAL A 4 -12.87 10.85 3.86
CA VAL A 4 -12.96 9.41 3.51
C VAL A 4 -12.99 8.52 4.75
N LEU A 5 -12.39 8.98 5.85
CA LEU A 5 -12.39 8.30 7.15
C LEU A 5 -13.30 9.05 8.13
N GLU A 6 -14.00 8.29 8.96
CA GLU A 6 -14.85 8.81 10.04
C GLU A 6 -14.02 9.56 11.10
N ASN A 7 -12.86 9.01 11.47
CA ASN A 7 -11.97 9.55 12.49
C ASN A 7 -10.57 9.77 11.92
N ASN A 8 -9.87 10.77 12.44
CA ASN A 8 -8.47 11.03 12.10
C ASN A 8 -7.60 9.84 12.53
N ILE A 9 -6.60 9.52 11.70
CA ILE A 9 -5.47 8.70 12.13
C ILE A 9 -4.54 9.62 12.93
N THR A 10 -4.03 9.15 14.08
CA THR A 10 -3.10 9.91 14.92
C THR A 10 -1.78 9.17 15.06
N GLY A 11 -0.69 9.92 15.08
CA GLY A 11 0.66 9.40 15.26
C GLY A 11 1.32 9.99 16.50
N HIS A 12 2.10 9.19 17.21
CA HIS A 12 2.90 9.62 18.35
C HIS A 12 4.29 8.98 18.28
N ILE A 13 5.32 9.77 18.53
CA ILE A 13 6.71 9.34 18.71
C ILE A 13 7.25 9.92 20.02
N GLY A 14 8.01 9.12 20.76
CA GLY A 14 8.68 9.54 21.99
C GLY A 14 10.15 9.89 21.75
N THR A 15 11.01 9.59 22.72
CA THR A 15 12.47 9.82 22.62
C THR A 15 13.25 8.63 22.03
N GLN A 16 12.63 7.44 21.94
CA GLN A 16 13.23 6.34 21.19
C GLN A 16 13.27 6.72 19.72
N LYS A 17 14.44 6.57 19.09
CA LYS A 17 14.64 6.85 17.67
C LYS A 17 13.66 6.04 16.82
N TYR A 18 12.99 6.72 15.90
CA TYR A 18 12.12 6.20 14.84
C TYR A 18 10.87 5.38 15.24
N PHE A 19 10.76 4.99 16.51
CA PHE A 19 9.60 4.23 17.00
C PHE A 19 8.33 5.07 17.03
N CYS A 20 7.47 4.87 16.05
CA CYS A 20 6.18 5.54 15.92
C CYS A 20 5.03 4.60 16.30
N THR A 21 4.05 5.15 17.00
CA THR A 21 2.76 4.53 17.25
C THR A 21 1.70 5.24 16.42
N ILE A 22 1.06 4.52 15.50
CA ILE A 22 -0.05 5.01 14.69
C ILE A 22 -1.35 4.38 15.18
N THR A 23 -2.36 5.19 15.46
CA THR A 23 -3.67 4.74 15.98
C THR A 23 -4.77 5.04 14.96
N TRP A 24 -5.60 4.06 14.64
CA TRP A 24 -6.81 4.22 13.82
C TRP A 24 -8.00 3.55 14.52
N ARG A 25 -9.19 4.16 14.51
CA ARG A 25 -10.40 3.60 15.14
C ARG A 25 -10.13 2.94 16.51
N ASN A 26 -10.02 1.61 16.54
CA ASN A 26 -9.76 0.78 17.72
C ASN A 26 -8.43 -0.01 17.67
N GLY A 27 -7.56 0.25 16.69
CA GLY A 27 -6.31 -0.46 16.45
C GLY A 27 -5.07 0.42 16.51
N LYS A 28 -3.91 -0.24 16.62
CA LYS A 28 -2.58 0.38 16.67
C LYS A 28 -1.60 -0.36 15.75
N LEU A 29 -0.74 0.42 15.09
CA LEU A 29 0.35 -0.02 14.23
C LEU A 29 1.63 0.60 14.77
N ILE A 30 2.70 -0.18 14.77
CA ILE A 30 4.03 0.30 15.08
C ILE A 30 4.78 0.45 13.75
N MET A 31 5.50 1.56 13.60
CA MET A 31 6.51 1.73 12.56
C MET A 31 7.84 1.96 13.26
N ASP A 32 8.90 1.40 12.71
CA ASP A 32 10.25 1.61 13.20
C ASP A 32 11.22 1.46 12.03
N GLU A 33 12.34 2.16 12.08
CA GLU A 33 13.38 2.02 11.07
C GLU A 33 14.26 0.80 11.39
N PRO A 34 15.00 0.25 10.41
CA PRO A 34 15.93 -0.85 10.67
C PRO A 34 17.16 -0.39 11.47
N ASP A 35 17.89 -1.36 12.02
CA ASP A 35 19.13 -1.14 12.78
C ASP A 35 20.18 -0.33 12.01
N SER A 36 20.20 -0.45 10.67
CA SER A 36 21.17 0.21 9.79
C SER A 36 21.12 1.73 9.83
N ILE A 37 20.00 2.31 10.27
CA ILE A 37 19.85 3.75 10.50
C ILE A 37 19.42 4.06 11.94
N GLU A 38 19.86 3.25 12.90
CA GLU A 38 19.66 3.43 14.34
C GLU A 38 18.22 3.20 14.87
N GLY A 39 17.36 2.57 14.08
CA GLY A 39 16.10 2.01 14.58
C GLY A 39 16.29 0.67 15.28
N LYS A 40 15.20 -0.06 15.55
CA LYS A 40 15.23 -1.40 16.18
C LYS A 40 14.45 -2.47 15.40
N ASP A 41 14.02 -2.15 14.17
CA ASP A 41 13.30 -3.08 13.29
C ASP A 41 12.05 -3.70 13.96
N LEU A 42 11.35 -2.92 14.81
CA LEU A 42 10.17 -3.37 15.58
C LEU A 42 8.87 -3.31 14.77
N GLY A 43 8.91 -2.79 13.56
CA GLY A 43 7.79 -2.62 12.64
C GLY A 43 8.31 -2.16 11.28
N PRO A 44 7.44 -2.11 10.26
CA PRO A 44 7.85 -1.62 8.94
C PRO A 44 8.21 -0.14 9.00
N ASP A 45 9.19 0.26 8.20
CA ASP A 45 9.49 1.66 7.93
C ASP A 45 8.34 2.35 7.17
N PRO A 46 8.35 3.70 7.06
CA PRO A 46 7.29 4.44 6.37
C PRO A 46 7.11 4.05 4.89
N TYR A 47 8.20 3.75 4.17
CA TYR A 47 8.14 3.35 2.76
C TYR A 47 7.55 1.96 2.59
N SER A 48 7.99 1.01 3.40
CA SER A 48 7.39 -0.32 3.48
C SER A 48 5.90 -0.24 3.82
N THR A 49 5.50 0.66 4.73
CA THR A 49 4.09 0.82 5.08
C THR A 49 3.25 1.43 3.95
N LEU A 50 3.80 2.39 3.20
CA LEU A 50 3.15 2.94 2.00
C LEU A 50 2.88 1.84 0.96
N LEU A 51 3.88 1.01 0.67
CA LEU A 51 3.73 -0.11 -0.26
C LEU A 51 2.79 -1.20 0.29
N ALA A 52 2.82 -1.46 1.60
CA ALA A 52 1.91 -2.42 2.24
C ALA A 52 0.43 -2.00 2.06
N SER A 53 0.14 -0.69 2.18
CA SER A 53 -1.20 -0.14 1.89
C SER A 53 -1.65 -0.43 0.46
N LEU A 54 -0.76 -0.21 -0.53
CA LEU A 54 -1.03 -0.50 -1.93
C LEU A 54 -1.20 -2.02 -2.19
N ALA A 55 -0.35 -2.86 -1.58
CA ALA A 55 -0.45 -4.32 -1.69
C ALA A 55 -1.79 -4.82 -1.16
N GLY A 56 -2.13 -4.46 0.09
CA GLY A 56 -3.38 -4.88 0.74
C GLY A 56 -4.62 -4.41 -0.02
N CYS A 57 -4.61 -3.17 -0.52
CA CYS A 57 -5.71 -2.64 -1.33
C CYS A 57 -5.86 -3.40 -2.66
N THR A 58 -4.74 -3.73 -3.31
CA THR A 58 -4.71 -4.51 -4.56
C THR A 58 -5.27 -5.92 -4.33
N LEU A 59 -4.71 -6.65 -3.36
CA LEU A 59 -5.11 -8.03 -3.04
C LEU A 59 -6.60 -8.11 -2.69
N SER A 60 -7.09 -7.22 -1.83
CA SER A 60 -8.51 -7.17 -1.45
C SER A 60 -9.43 -6.94 -2.65
N THR A 61 -9.03 -6.04 -3.56
CA THR A 61 -9.81 -5.72 -4.76
C THR A 61 -9.84 -6.90 -5.73
N LEU A 62 -8.70 -7.59 -5.92
CA LEU A 62 -8.61 -8.77 -6.78
C LEU A 62 -9.43 -9.93 -6.21
N ARG A 63 -9.30 -10.22 -4.92
CA ARG A 63 -10.07 -11.27 -4.23
C ARG A 63 -11.58 -11.03 -4.40
N MET A 64 -12.05 -9.82 -4.08
CA MET A 64 -13.45 -9.42 -4.29
C MET A 64 -13.92 -9.69 -5.73
N TYR A 65 -13.09 -9.38 -6.73
CA TYR A 65 -13.46 -9.56 -8.13
C TYR A 65 -13.48 -11.03 -8.57
N ILE A 66 -12.50 -11.82 -8.14
CA ILE A 66 -12.39 -13.26 -8.38
C ILE A 66 -13.61 -13.98 -7.79
N ASP A 67 -13.96 -13.69 -6.54
CA ASP A 67 -15.09 -14.30 -5.84
C ASP A 67 -16.41 -13.94 -6.54
N ARG A 68 -16.57 -12.69 -6.97
CA ARG A 68 -17.74 -12.24 -7.76
C ARG A 68 -17.87 -12.97 -9.09
N LYS A 69 -16.76 -13.40 -9.69
CA LYS A 69 -16.74 -14.13 -10.97
C LYS A 69 -16.81 -15.65 -10.79
N GLY A 70 -16.68 -16.15 -9.57
CA GLY A 70 -16.65 -17.59 -9.31
C GLY A 70 -15.42 -18.26 -9.90
N TRP A 71 -14.32 -17.52 -10.08
CA TRP A 71 -13.08 -18.10 -10.58
C TRP A 71 -12.37 -18.83 -9.44
N ASP A 72 -12.04 -20.10 -9.68
CA ASP A 72 -11.18 -20.84 -8.76
C ASP A 72 -9.76 -20.27 -8.90
N ILE A 73 -9.34 -19.37 -8.01
CA ILE A 73 -7.97 -18.84 -7.90
C ILE A 73 -7.68 -18.75 -6.39
N PRO A 74 -7.04 -19.78 -5.81
CA PRO A 74 -6.97 -19.91 -4.36
C PRO A 74 -6.00 -18.90 -3.73
N GLU A 75 -4.88 -18.59 -4.38
CA GLU A 75 -3.85 -17.70 -3.84
C GLU A 75 -3.43 -16.63 -4.84
N ILE A 76 -3.23 -15.43 -4.34
CA ILE A 76 -2.81 -14.25 -5.10
C ILE A 76 -1.67 -13.62 -4.31
N ASN A 77 -0.54 -13.41 -4.96
CA ASN A 77 0.63 -12.79 -4.37
C ASN A 77 0.93 -11.48 -5.10
N VAL A 78 1.42 -10.50 -4.34
CA VAL A 78 1.85 -9.19 -4.87
C VAL A 78 3.23 -8.89 -4.34
N SER A 79 4.12 -8.50 -5.24
CA SER A 79 5.42 -7.91 -4.90
C SER A 79 5.46 -6.48 -5.41
N LEU A 80 5.99 -5.57 -4.58
CA LEU A 80 6.07 -4.14 -4.85
C LEU A 80 7.46 -3.63 -4.52
N ASN A 81 7.93 -2.69 -5.32
CA ASN A 81 9.04 -1.82 -4.97
C ASN A 81 8.86 -0.46 -5.67
N PHE A 82 9.60 0.56 -5.26
CA PHE A 82 9.62 1.81 -5.99
C PHE A 82 11.04 2.37 -6.08
N TYR A 83 11.21 3.26 -7.05
CA TYR A 83 12.40 4.08 -7.18
C TYR A 83 11.97 5.52 -7.49
N GLN A 84 12.88 6.44 -7.25
CA GLN A 84 12.68 7.86 -7.54
C GLN A 84 13.81 8.35 -8.43
N GLU A 85 13.47 9.11 -9.46
CA GLU A 85 14.40 9.74 -10.39
C GLU A 85 14.13 11.25 -10.39
N ASN A 86 15.18 12.04 -10.57
CA ASN A 86 15.09 13.50 -10.57
C ASN A 86 15.63 14.05 -11.89
N ASP A 87 14.89 13.82 -12.97
CA ASP A 87 15.20 14.36 -14.31
C ASP A 87 13.94 14.29 -15.21
N PRO A 88 13.30 15.40 -15.61
CA PRO A 88 13.54 16.81 -15.24
C PRO A 88 12.91 17.24 -13.90
N GLU A 89 11.98 16.44 -13.36
CA GLU A 89 11.31 16.65 -12.08
C GLU A 89 11.29 15.33 -11.29
N LEU A 90 11.13 15.40 -9.96
CA LEU A 90 11.08 14.22 -9.10
C LEU A 90 9.90 13.31 -9.50
N THR A 91 10.22 12.17 -10.08
CA THR A 91 9.25 11.16 -10.50
C THR A 91 9.41 9.92 -9.64
N THR A 92 8.30 9.44 -9.06
CA THR A 92 8.28 8.18 -8.29
C THR A 92 7.62 7.10 -9.12
N THR A 93 8.34 6.00 -9.35
CA THR A 93 7.83 4.84 -10.09
C THR A 93 7.67 3.66 -9.14
N ILE A 94 6.43 3.21 -8.94
CA ILE A 94 6.11 2.01 -8.17
C ILE A 94 5.91 0.85 -9.15
N SER A 95 6.73 -0.18 -9.05
CA SER A 95 6.60 -1.42 -9.79
C SER A 95 5.81 -2.45 -9.00
N ARG A 96 4.84 -3.09 -9.67
CA ARG A 96 3.98 -4.12 -9.09
C ARG A 96 3.98 -5.38 -9.94
N SER A 97 4.27 -6.50 -9.30
CA SER A 97 4.17 -7.83 -9.91
C SER A 97 3.11 -8.65 -9.18
N ILE A 98 2.24 -9.31 -9.95
CA ILE A 98 1.15 -10.14 -9.43
C ILE A 98 1.39 -11.58 -9.90
N SER A 99 1.31 -12.54 -8.98
CA SER A 99 1.43 -13.96 -9.29
C SER A 99 0.30 -14.76 -8.63
N PHE A 100 0.07 -15.96 -9.17
CA PHE A 100 -1.01 -16.86 -8.77
C PHE A 100 -0.42 -18.24 -8.51
N SER A 101 -1.00 -19.00 -7.58
CA SER A 101 -0.50 -20.35 -7.23
C SER A 101 -0.75 -21.41 -8.30
N LYS A 102 -1.57 -21.10 -9.31
CA LYS A 102 -1.81 -21.97 -10.46
C LYS A 102 -1.80 -21.17 -11.74
N ASP A 103 -1.64 -21.88 -12.87
CA ASP A 103 -1.82 -21.24 -14.16
C ASP A 103 -3.30 -20.87 -14.36
N ILE A 104 -3.51 -19.70 -14.92
CA ILE A 104 -4.83 -19.15 -15.21
C ILE A 104 -4.85 -18.65 -16.65
N GLU A 105 -6.02 -18.72 -17.27
CA GLU A 105 -6.19 -18.32 -18.66
C GLU A 105 -5.76 -16.87 -18.90
N GLU A 106 -5.17 -16.61 -20.07
CA GLU A 106 -4.60 -15.32 -20.41
C GLU A 106 -5.64 -14.18 -20.37
N ASP A 107 -6.89 -14.47 -20.75
CA ASP A 107 -7.98 -13.50 -20.69
C ASP A 107 -8.36 -13.13 -19.24
N ILE A 108 -8.25 -14.11 -18.32
CA ILE A 108 -8.42 -13.86 -16.89
C ILE A 108 -7.25 -13.01 -16.37
N LYS A 109 -5.99 -13.32 -16.75
CA LYS A 109 -4.81 -12.52 -16.37
C LYS A 109 -4.96 -11.06 -16.79
N LYS A 110 -5.29 -10.83 -18.07
CA LYS A 110 -5.52 -9.48 -18.62
C LYS A 110 -6.63 -8.76 -17.86
N ARG A 111 -7.71 -9.48 -17.52
CA ARG A 111 -8.80 -8.88 -16.76
C ARG A 111 -8.38 -8.50 -15.34
N LEU A 112 -7.66 -9.38 -14.64
CA LEU A 112 -7.17 -9.12 -13.29
C LEU A 112 -6.17 -7.96 -13.27
N LEU A 113 -5.31 -7.83 -14.27
CA LEU A 113 -4.41 -6.69 -14.40
C LEU A 113 -5.18 -5.36 -14.44
N ILE A 114 -6.23 -5.27 -15.25
CA ILE A 114 -7.11 -4.08 -15.31
C ILE A 114 -7.77 -3.79 -13.96
N ILE A 115 -8.15 -4.82 -13.21
CA ILE A 115 -8.79 -4.68 -11.90
C ILE A 115 -7.79 -4.24 -10.82
N ALA A 116 -6.55 -4.70 -10.88
CA ALA A 116 -5.49 -4.27 -9.96
C ALA A 116 -5.25 -2.75 -10.02
N GLU A 117 -5.45 -2.13 -11.18
CA GLU A 117 -5.34 -0.68 -11.37
C GLU A 117 -6.53 0.12 -10.80
N LYS A 118 -7.60 -0.55 -10.38
CA LYS A 118 -8.84 0.10 -9.93
C LYS A 118 -9.01 0.13 -8.42
N CYS A 119 -8.06 -0.40 -7.65
CA CYS A 119 -8.14 -0.34 -6.20
C CYS A 119 -8.05 1.13 -5.71
N PRO A 120 -8.76 1.50 -4.63
CA PRO A 120 -8.77 2.87 -4.13
C PRO A 120 -7.38 3.51 -3.94
N VAL A 121 -6.42 2.77 -3.39
CA VAL A 121 -5.05 3.28 -3.18
C VAL A 121 -4.33 3.53 -4.51
N SER A 122 -4.45 2.65 -5.50
CA SER A 122 -3.91 2.91 -6.85
C SER A 122 -4.50 4.17 -7.48
N LYS A 123 -5.79 4.45 -7.25
CA LYS A 123 -6.42 5.68 -7.75
C LYS A 123 -5.87 6.92 -7.06
N ILE A 124 -5.67 6.87 -5.74
CA ILE A 124 -5.09 7.98 -4.98
C ILE A 124 -3.69 8.29 -5.51
N LEU A 125 -2.82 7.27 -5.62
CA LEU A 125 -1.42 7.44 -6.03
C LEU A 125 -1.24 7.93 -7.47
N LYS A 126 -2.26 7.80 -8.33
CA LYS A 126 -2.25 8.26 -9.72
C LYS A 126 -2.89 9.63 -9.92
N ASN A 127 -3.52 10.17 -8.88
CA ASN A 127 -4.18 11.47 -8.92
C ASN A 127 -3.25 12.57 -8.41
N ASN A 128 -3.66 13.83 -8.58
CA ASN A 128 -3.01 14.95 -7.93
C ASN A 128 -3.31 14.95 -6.41
N ILE A 129 -2.27 14.94 -5.58
CA ILE A 129 -2.37 14.87 -4.12
C ILE A 129 -1.84 16.18 -3.53
N ILE A 130 -2.64 16.84 -2.70
CA ILE A 130 -2.24 18.05 -1.96
C ILE A 130 -2.17 17.70 -0.47
N ILE A 131 -1.05 17.99 0.17
CA ILE A 131 -0.83 17.81 1.61
C ILE A 131 -0.71 19.20 2.25
N ASN A 132 -1.59 19.50 3.21
CA ASN A 132 -1.58 20.75 3.96
C ASN A 132 -1.09 20.49 5.39
N THR A 133 -0.21 21.36 5.89
CA THR A 133 0.39 21.24 7.22
C THR A 133 0.10 22.47 8.07
N THR A 134 -0.31 22.26 9.32
CA THR A 134 -0.56 23.30 10.33
C THR A 134 0.09 22.90 11.66
N LEU A 135 0.45 23.90 12.49
CA LEU A 135 1.01 23.71 13.83
C LEU A 135 -0.05 23.91 14.91
#